data_AF-A0A9E2CFZ3-F1
#
_entry.id   AF-A0A9E2CFZ3-F1
#
_cell.length_a   1.000
_cell.length_b   1.000
_cell.length_c   1.000
_cell.angle_alpha   90.00
_cell.angle_beta   90.00
_cell.angle_gamma   90.00
#
_symmetry.space_group_name_H-M   'P 1'
#
loop_
_entity.id
_entity.type
_entity.pdbx_description
1 polymer ?
#
loop_
_entity_poly.entity_id
_entity_poly.type
_entity_poly.pdbx_seq_one_letter_code
_entity_poly.pdbx_strand_id
1 'polypeptide(L)' 'RSGGLASAGDVDGDGRADILIGSILADPRRDPTTGGGTTNGGEAYLVYGSVTKQ' A
#
# COMPACT_ATOMS: atom_id res chain seq x y z
N ARG A 1 -17.27 -1.23 -5.08
CA ARG A 1 -16.27 -0.15 -5.22
C ARG A 1 -15.28 -0.34 -4.08
N SER A 2 -14.08 -0.85 -4.35
CA SER A 2 -13.25 -1.54 -3.35
C SER A 2 -11.77 -1.16 -3.45
N GLY A 3 -11.48 0.14 -3.36
CA GLY A 3 -10.12 0.64 -3.20
C GLY A 3 -10.08 2.16 -3.20
N GLY A 4 -9.31 2.73 -2.27
CA GLY A 4 -9.17 4.18 -2.09
C GLY A 4 -7.77 4.65 -2.44
N LEU A 5 -7.66 5.84 -3.04
CA LEU A 5 -6.40 6.51 -3.35
C LEU A 5 -6.32 7.78 -2.50
N ALA A 6 -5.20 7.98 -1.81
CA ALA A 6 -4.96 9.20 -1.05
C ALA A 6 -3.51 9.68 -1.23
N SER A 7 -3.31 11.00 -1.21
CA SER A 7 -1.97 11.56 -1.05
C SER A 7 -1.49 11.29 0.37
N ALA A 8 -0.27 10.76 0.51
CA ALA A 8 0.34 10.46 1.81
C ALA A 8 1.27 11.58 2.31
N GLY A 9 1.60 12.55 1.44
CA GLY A 9 2.69 13.51 1.71
C GLY A 9 4.05 12.85 1.51
N ASP A 10 5.11 13.50 1.95
CA ASP A 10 6.47 12.94 1.94
C ASP A 10 6.70 12.14 3.22
N VAL A 11 6.60 10.82 3.13
CA VAL A 11 6.62 9.91 4.29
C VAL A 11 8.03 9.45 4.61
N ASP A 12 8.88 9.27 3.59
CA ASP A 12 10.27 8.81 3.78
C ASP A 12 11.29 9.96 3.87
N GLY A 13 10.88 11.20 3.62
CA GLY A 13 11.67 12.41 3.82
C GLY A 13 12.60 12.74 2.66
N ASP A 14 12.34 12.21 1.46
CA ASP A 14 13.17 12.42 0.28
C ASP A 14 12.84 13.73 -0.48
N GLY A 15 11.84 14.47 0.00
CA GLY A 15 11.34 15.70 -0.59
C GLY A 15 10.26 15.49 -1.66
N ARG A 16 9.68 14.29 -1.78
CA ARG A 16 8.63 13.97 -2.78
C ARG A 16 7.34 13.54 -2.11
N ALA A 17 6.24 13.79 -2.81
CA ALA A 17 4.95 13.29 -2.36
C ALA A 17 4.77 11.80 -2.69
N ASP A 18 4.41 11.04 -1.68
CA ASP A 18 4.06 9.63 -1.71
C ASP A 18 2.55 9.42 -1.82
N ILE A 19 2.17 8.20 -2.18
CA ILE A 19 0.78 7.80 -2.38
C ILE A 19 0.44 6.61 -1.51
N LEU A 20 -0.73 6.66 -0.86
CA LEU A 20 -1.33 5.54 -0.16
C LEU A 20 -2.44 4.92 -1.03
N ILE A 21 -2.39 3.60 -1.18
CA ILE A 21 -3.40 2.82 -1.91
C ILE A 21 -3.99 1.80 -0.95
N GLY A 22 -5.31 1.81 -0.80
CA GLY A 22 -6.05 0.78 -0.07
C GLY A 22 -6.75 -0.19 -1.01
N SER A 23 -6.64 -1.49 -0.74
CA SER A 23 -7.38 -2.55 -1.43
C SER A 23 -8.14 -3.37 -0.39
N ILE A 24 -9.40 -3.01 -0.13
CA ILE A 24 -10.18 -3.57 0.98
C ILE A 24 -10.63 -5.02 0.74
N LEU A 25 -10.65 -5.48 -0.51
CA LEU A 25 -11.00 -6.86 -0.87
C LEU A 25 -9.77 -7.68 -1.27
N ALA A 26 -8.56 -7.21 -0.94
CA ALA A 26 -7.38 -8.00 -1.17
C ALA A 26 -7.38 -9.25 -0.29
N ASP A 27 -6.86 -10.34 -0.84
CA ASP A 27 -6.59 -11.59 -0.13
C ASP A 27 -5.09 -11.62 0.22
N PRO A 28 -4.69 -11.08 1.39
CA PRO A 28 -3.28 -11.02 1.77
C PRO A 28 -2.68 -12.42 1.84
N ARG A 29 -1.41 -12.53 1.46
CA ARG A 29 -0.69 -13.81 1.51
C ARG A 29 -0.71 -14.36 2.93
N ARG A 30 -0.90 -15.68 3.01
CA ARG A 30 -0.85 -16.41 4.27
C ARG A 30 0.47 -16.17 4.98
N ASP A 31 0.40 -15.70 6.21
CA ASP A 31 1.54 -15.58 7.10
C ASP A 31 2.01 -16.99 7.51
N PRO A 32 3.26 -17.38 7.19
CA PRO A 32 3.77 -18.71 7.51
C PRO A 32 4.04 -18.92 9.00
N THR A 33 4.15 -17.85 9.80
CA THR A 33 4.41 -17.89 11.25
C THR A 33 3.14 -17.96 12.08
N THR A 34 2.10 -17.22 11.69
CA THR A 34 0.81 -17.22 12.39
C THR A 34 -0.20 -18.18 11.77
N GLY A 35 0.09 -18.66 10.55
CA GLY A 35 -0.80 -19.51 9.77
C GLY A 35 -2.05 -18.79 9.23
N GLY A 36 -2.15 -17.48 9.46
CA GLY A 36 -3.30 -16.66 9.11
C GLY A 36 -3.25 -16.14 7.68
N GLY A 37 -4.37 -16.26 6.99
CA GLY A 37 -4.69 -15.61 5.73
C GLY A 37 -6.20 -15.53 5.64
N THR A 38 -6.75 -14.33 5.44
CA THR A 38 -8.19 -14.10 5.46
C THR A 38 -8.68 -13.71 4.07
N THR A 39 -9.81 -14.27 3.67
CA THR A 39 -10.50 -13.81 2.46
C THR A 39 -10.98 -12.37 2.66
N ASN A 40 -10.68 -11.49 1.71
CA ASN A 40 -10.89 -10.04 1.81
C ASN A 40 -10.26 -9.42 3.07
N GLY A 41 -9.09 -9.90 3.50
CA GLY A 41 -8.35 -9.36 4.65
C GLY A 41 -7.92 -7.91 4.47
N GLY A 42 -7.85 -7.45 3.22
CA GLY A 42 -7.45 -6.10 2.86
C GLY A 42 -5.94 -5.92 2.87
N GLU A 43 -5.46 -5.02 2.03
CA GLU A 43 -4.05 -4.61 1.95
C GLU A 43 -3.96 -3.09 1.78
N ALA A 44 -2.87 -2.52 2.27
CA ALA A 44 -2.53 -1.12 2.07
C ALA A 44 -1.08 -1.03 1.56
N TYR A 45 -0.85 -0.19 0.56
CA TYR A 45 0.45 0.02 -0.04
C TYR A 45 0.83 1.48 0.07
N LEU A 46 2.07 1.74 0.50
CA LEU A 46 2.72 3.02 0.37
C LEU A 46 3.64 2.96 -0.85
N VAL A 47 3.45 3.89 -1.77
CA VAL A 47 4.27 4.02 -2.99
C VAL A 47 5.10 5.27 -2.86
N TYR A 48 6.42 5.10 -2.79
CA TYR A 48 7.36 6.22 -2.71
C TYR A 48 7.44 6.97 -4.03
N GLY A 49 7.45 8.29 -3.95
CA GLY A 49 7.76 9.16 -5.08
C GLY A 49 9.17 8.88 -5.60
N SER A 50 9.41 9.05 -6.90
CA SER A 50 10.77 8.92 -7.46
C SER A 50 11.01 9.90 -8.60
N VAL A 51 12.29 10.22 -8.88
CA VAL A 51 12.67 10.84 -10.17
C VAL A 51 12.92 9.73 -11.16
N THR A 52 12.25 9.77 -12.30
CA THR A 52 12.84 9.24 -13.52
C THR A 52 13.60 10.38 -14.17
N LYS A 53 14.94 10.38 -14.10
CA LYS A 53 15.70 11.23 -15.02
C LYS A 53 15.55 10.60 -16.40
N GLN A 54 14.94 11.35 -17.32
CA GLN A 54 14.96 11.06 -18.76
C GLN A 54 16.40 11.06 -19.27
#